data_AF-A0A4Q6XPR3-F1
#
_entry.id   AF-A0A4Q6XPR3-F1
#
_cell.length_a   1.000
_cell.length_b   1.000
_cell.length_c   1.000
_cell.angle_alpha   90.00
_cell.angle_beta   90.00
_cell.angle_gamma   90.00
#
_symmetry.space_group_name_H-M   'P 1'
#
loop_
_entity.id
_entity.type
_entity.pdbx_description
1 polymer ?
#
loop_
_entity_poly.entity_id
_entity_poly.type
_entity_poly.pdbx_seq_one_letter_code
_entity_poly.pdbx_strand_id
1 'polypeptide(L)'
;MGQCTSWLGIAEIGRFCVSVLGSDQLDACKRFAASSPDKFAGLSHRSSPSGQPILDNVLAWIDCETEVIHELGDHLLVVGRVEHLERERDALPLLFFGGGYHKTEGIKL
;
A
#
# COMPACT_ATOMS: atom_id res chain seq x y z
N MET A 1 -23.90 -3.67 -1.39
CA MET A 1 -22.48 -3.90 -1.77
C MET A 1 -21.63 -3.50 -0.58
N GLY A 2 -20.84 -4.41 -0.01
CA GLY A 2 -20.03 -4.09 1.17
C GLY A 2 -18.72 -3.42 0.75
N GLN A 3 -18.46 -2.21 1.22
CA GLN A 3 -17.16 -1.57 1.02
C GLN A 3 -16.08 -2.31 1.83
N CYS A 4 -14.83 -2.27 1.36
CA CYS A 4 -13.68 -2.76 2.13
C CYS A 4 -13.65 -2.09 3.50
N THR A 5 -13.53 -2.86 4.59
CA THR A 5 -13.55 -2.30 5.95
C THR A 5 -12.41 -1.30 6.19
N SER A 6 -11.25 -1.51 5.58
CA SER A 6 -10.12 -0.57 5.64
C SER A 6 -10.44 0.77 4.98
N TRP A 7 -11.34 0.80 3.99
CA TRP A 7 -11.70 2.04 3.31
C TRP A 7 -12.44 3.01 4.23
N LEU A 8 -13.26 2.52 5.16
CA LEU A 8 -14.04 3.38 6.06
C LEU A 8 -13.14 4.33 6.87
N GLY A 9 -12.03 3.82 7.42
CA GLY A 9 -11.07 4.64 8.16
C GLY A 9 -10.29 5.60 7.26
N ILE A 10 -9.91 5.17 6.06
CA ILE A 10 -9.20 6.02 5.08
C ILE A 10 -10.10 7.18 4.62
N ALA A 11 -11.37 6.89 4.34
CA ALA A 11 -12.35 7.88 3.92
C ALA A 11 -12.65 8.90 5.01
N GLU A 12 -12.73 8.46 6.27
CA GLU A 12 -12.92 9.36 7.42
C GLU A 12 -11.74 10.31 7.62
N ILE A 13 -10.50 9.82 7.49
CA ILE A 13 -9.28 10.62 7.66
C ILE A 13 -9.01 11.51 6.44
N GLY A 14 -9.40 11.08 5.24
CA GLY A 14 -9.13 11.80 4.00
C GLY A 14 -7.67 11.76 3.55
N ARG A 15 -6.85 10.87 4.13
CA ARG A 15 -5.42 10.71 3.81
C ARG A 15 -5.04 9.24 3.79
N PHE A 16 -4.04 8.90 2.99
CA PHE A 16 -3.49 7.56 2.91
C PHE A 16 -2.01 7.58 2.53
N CYS A 17 -1.27 6.57 2.97
CA CYS A 17 0.11 6.35 2.54
C CYS A 17 0.20 5.04 1.75
N VAL A 18 0.87 5.09 0.61
CA VAL A 18 1.19 3.93 -0.22
C VAL A 18 2.60 3.47 0.10
N SER A 19 2.79 2.18 0.35
CA SER A 19 4.10 1.54 0.53
C SER A 19 4.43 0.68 -0.69
N VAL A 20 5.53 0.96 -1.37
CA VAL A 20 6.03 0.17 -2.51
C VAL A 20 6.92 -0.96 -1.98
N LEU A 21 6.47 -2.20 -2.08
CA LEU A 21 7.13 -3.34 -1.44
C LEU A 21 8.29 -3.91 -2.27
N GLY A 22 9.37 -4.26 -1.57
CA GLY A 22 10.47 -5.04 -2.13
C GLY A 22 10.13 -6.52 -2.25
N SER A 23 10.83 -7.23 -3.14
CA SER A 23 10.65 -8.66 -3.40
C SER A 23 10.89 -9.57 -2.19
N ASP A 24 11.54 -9.04 -1.16
CA ASP A 24 11.77 -9.62 0.16
C ASP A 24 10.60 -9.42 1.14
N GLN A 25 9.58 -8.63 0.80
CA GLN A 25 8.45 -8.30 1.67
C GLN A 25 7.15 -9.07 1.32
N LEU A 26 7.28 -10.29 0.83
CA LEU A 26 6.13 -11.15 0.50
C LEU A 26 5.22 -11.40 1.72
N ASP A 27 5.79 -11.59 2.89
CA ASP A 27 5.02 -11.88 4.11
C ASP A 27 4.17 -10.67 4.54
N ALA A 28 4.72 -9.46 4.45
CA ALA A 28 3.98 -8.23 4.67
C ALA A 28 2.83 -8.09 3.65
N CYS A 29 3.10 -8.32 2.36
CA CYS A 29 2.09 -8.27 1.32
C CYS A 29 0.92 -9.23 1.59
N LYS A 30 1.21 -10.51 1.88
CA LYS A 30 0.19 -11.52 2.20
C LYS A 30 -0.62 -11.16 3.44
N ARG A 31 0.04 -10.60 4.47
CA ARG A 31 -0.63 -10.14 5.69
C ARG A 31 -1.63 -9.02 5.41
N PHE A 32 -1.27 -8.03 4.59
CA PHE A 32 -2.19 -6.94 4.24
C PHE A 32 -3.31 -7.37 3.28
N ALA A 33 -3.10 -8.40 2.47
CA ALA A 33 -4.14 -9.00 1.63
C ALA A 33 -5.14 -9.87 2.40
N ALA A 34 -4.74 -10.46 3.53
CA ALA A 34 -5.62 -11.28 4.35
C ALA A 34 -6.62 -10.44 5.18
N SER A 35 -7.71 -11.06 5.62
CA SER A 35 -8.58 -10.50 6.66
C SER A 35 -7.93 -10.75 8.02
N SER A 36 -7.57 -9.68 8.74
CA SER A 36 -6.97 -9.74 10.08
C SER A 36 -7.48 -8.56 10.90
N PRO A 37 -7.79 -8.75 12.20
CA PRO A 37 -8.17 -7.65 13.09
C PRO A 37 -7.02 -6.68 13.35
N ASP A 38 -5.77 -7.17 13.31
CA ASP A 38 -4.57 -6.34 13.41
C ASP A 38 -3.57 -6.77 12.32
N LYS A 39 -3.44 -5.92 11.29
CA LYS A 39 -2.51 -6.13 10.17
C LYS A 39 -1.12 -5.57 10.47
N PHE A 40 -0.96 -4.75 11.50
CA PHE A 40 0.30 -4.12 11.89
C PHE A 40 1.01 -4.85 13.04
N ALA A 41 0.33 -5.77 13.73
CA ALA A 41 0.89 -6.60 14.79
C ALA A 41 2.28 -7.17 14.44
N GLY A 42 3.31 -6.73 15.16
CA GLY A 42 4.69 -7.17 14.99
C GLY A 42 5.39 -6.67 13.72
N LEU A 43 4.80 -5.73 12.98
CA LEU A 43 5.46 -5.02 11.89
C LEU A 43 6.00 -3.67 12.38
N SER A 44 7.28 -3.43 12.13
CA SER A 44 7.89 -2.12 12.36
C SER A 44 7.37 -1.13 11.32
N HIS A 45 6.91 0.01 11.81
CA HIS A 45 6.38 1.09 11.01
C HIS A 45 6.60 2.41 11.73
N ARG A 46 6.62 3.49 10.95
CA ARG A 46 6.73 4.86 11.43
C ARG A 46 5.65 5.74 10.81
N SER A 47 5.54 6.98 11.23
CA SER A 47 4.57 7.93 10.67
C SER A 47 5.16 8.70 9.49
N SER A 48 4.35 8.90 8.45
CA SER A 48 4.57 9.91 7.41
C SER A 48 4.49 11.32 7.99
N PRO A 49 4.92 12.36 7.26
CA PRO A 49 4.70 13.75 7.67
C PRO A 49 3.23 14.08 7.94
N SER A 50 2.28 13.46 7.21
CA SER A 50 0.84 13.60 7.46
C SER A 50 0.28 12.60 8.49
N GLY A 51 1.13 11.85 9.20
CA GLY A 51 0.74 10.95 10.28
C GLY A 51 0.28 9.55 9.86
N GLN A 52 0.37 9.18 8.58
CA GLN A 52 -0.04 7.87 8.07
C GLN A 52 1.05 6.81 8.29
N PRO A 53 0.71 5.52 8.48
CA PRO A 53 1.71 4.49 8.70
C PRO A 53 2.54 4.20 7.43
N ILE A 54 3.87 4.27 7.57
CA ILE A 54 4.87 3.83 6.59
C ILE A 54 5.49 2.55 7.15
N LEU A 55 5.40 1.45 6.39
CA LEU A 55 6.09 0.21 6.75
C LEU A 55 7.61 0.40 6.58
N ASP A 56 8.39 -0.15 7.50
CA ASP A 56 9.85 -0.12 7.37
C ASP A 56 10.33 -1.02 6.22
N ASN A 57 11.52 -0.73 5.69
CA ASN A 57 12.18 -1.45 4.60
C ASN A 57 11.39 -1.52 3.29
N VAL A 58 10.43 -0.63 3.05
CA VAL A 58 9.81 -0.45 1.73
C VAL A 58 10.84 0.08 0.73
N LEU A 59 10.57 -0.04 -0.57
CA LEU A 59 11.41 0.58 -1.60
C LEU A 59 11.17 2.09 -1.67
N ALA A 60 9.91 2.48 -1.51
CA ALA A 60 9.45 3.86 -1.52
C ALA A 60 8.12 3.97 -0.78
N TRP A 61 7.77 5.17 -0.38
CA TRP A 61 6.44 5.50 0.12
C TRP A 61 5.92 6.80 -0.48
N ILE A 62 4.60 6.96 -0.49
CA ILE A 62 3.89 8.09 -1.07
C ILE A 62 2.75 8.47 -0.12
N ASP A 63 2.85 9.65 0.48
CA ASP A 63 1.88 10.22 1.43
C ASP A 63 0.92 11.15 0.69
N CYS A 64 -0.37 10.84 0.74
CA CYS A 64 -1.39 11.45 -0.11
C CYS A 64 -2.55 12.03 0.71
N GLU A 65 -3.07 13.16 0.25
CA GLU A 65 -4.42 13.62 0.59
C GLU A 65 -5.41 13.14 -0.49
N THR A 66 -6.57 12.63 -0.08
CA THR A 66 -7.60 12.20 -1.03
C THR A 66 -8.19 13.40 -1.76
N GLU A 67 -8.08 13.40 -3.09
CA GLU A 67 -8.51 14.51 -3.95
C GLU A 67 -9.84 14.22 -4.65
N VAL A 68 -9.97 13.02 -5.24
CA VAL A 68 -11.19 12.62 -5.96
C VAL A 68 -11.52 11.15 -5.68
N ILE A 69 -12.80 10.85 -5.53
CA ILE A 69 -13.32 9.48 -5.42
C ILE A 69 -14.39 9.29 -6.49
N HIS A 70 -14.25 8.23 -7.29
CA HIS A 70 -15.24 7.81 -8.28
C HIS A 70 -15.72 6.39 -8.00
N GLU A 71 -17.04 6.18 -8.01
CA GLU A 71 -17.62 4.85 -7.98
C GLU A 71 -17.51 4.18 -9.36
N LEU A 72 -16.91 2.99 -9.40
CA LEU A 72 -16.72 2.20 -10.60
C LEU A 72 -17.21 0.77 -10.35
N GLY A 73 -18.51 0.55 -10.55
CA GLY A 73 -19.13 -0.75 -10.30
C GLY A 73 -18.98 -1.17 -8.84
N ASP A 74 -18.19 -2.21 -8.59
CA ASP A 74 -17.90 -2.76 -7.26
C ASP A 74 -16.64 -2.20 -6.60
N HIS A 75 -15.95 -1.24 -7.24
CA HIS A 75 -14.74 -0.61 -6.73
C HIS A 75 -14.87 0.91 -6.66
N LEU A 76 -13.98 1.52 -5.88
CA LEU A 76 -13.74 2.96 -5.88
C LEU A 76 -12.41 3.24 -6.58
N LEU A 77 -12.41 4.17 -7.53
CA LEU A 77 -11.19 4.82 -7.98
C LEU A 77 -10.93 5.99 -7.04
N VAL A 78 -9.81 5.93 -6.32
CA VAL A 78 -9.38 6.97 -5.39
C VAL A 78 -8.15 7.65 -5.97
N VAL A 79 -8.25 8.96 -6.21
CA VAL A 79 -7.16 9.81 -6.66
C VAL A 79 -6.62 10.55 -5.45
N GLY A 80 -5.32 10.40 -5.19
CA GLY A 80 -4.63 11.11 -4.12
C GLY A 80 -3.69 12.17 -4.67
N ARG A 81 -3.76 13.38 -4.10
CA ARG A 81 -2.77 14.44 -4.29
C ARG A 81 -1.55 14.10 -3.45
N VAL A 82 -0.39 13.97 -4.10
CA VAL A 82 0.86 13.62 -3.41
C VAL A 82 1.37 14.82 -2.62
N GLU A 83 1.48 14.67 -1.30
CA GLU A 83 2.01 15.71 -0.40
C GLU A 83 3.49 15.46 -0.13
N HIS A 84 3.88 14.20 0.09
CA HIS A 84 5.27 13.80 0.32
C HIS A 84 5.55 12.44 -0.33
N LEU A 85 6.79 12.22 -0.75
CA LEU A 85 7.24 10.92 -1.24
C LEU A 85 8.74 10.77 -1.01
N GLU A 86 9.18 9.53 -0.79
CA GLU A 86 10.60 9.23 -0.66
C GLU A 86 10.90 7.83 -1.19
N ARG A 87 12.09 7.70 -1.79
CA ARG A 87 12.70 6.41 -2.10
C ARG A 87 13.62 6.05 -0.94
N GLU A 88 13.37 4.92 -0.30
CA GLU A 88 14.09 4.49 0.89
C GLU A 88 15.32 3.66 0.55
N ARG A 89 15.20 2.77 -0.44
CA ARG A 89 16.27 1.84 -0.80
C ARG A 89 16.16 1.28 -2.20
N ASP A 90 17.25 0.68 -2.64
CA ASP A 90 17.40 0.05 -3.94
C ASP A 90 17.29 -1.46 -3.80
N ALA A 91 16.26 -2.06 -4.39
CA ALA A 91 16.10 -3.51 -4.52
C ALA A 91 15.05 -3.84 -5.59
N LEU A 92 14.89 -5.13 -5.89
CA LEU A 92 13.86 -5.60 -6.83
C LEU A 92 12.47 -5.45 -6.19
N PRO A 93 11.46 -4.99 -6.93
CA PRO A 93 10.09 -4.90 -6.43
C PRO A 93 9.43 -6.28 -6.30
N LEU A 94 8.48 -6.38 -5.39
CA LEU A 94 7.54 -7.49 -5.36
C LEU A 94 6.51 -7.30 -6.47
N LEU A 95 6.33 -8.33 -7.30
CA LEU A 95 5.35 -8.33 -8.38
C LEU A 95 4.23 -9.32 -8.11
N PHE A 96 3.00 -8.95 -8.49
CA PHE A 96 1.88 -9.87 -8.56
C PHE A 96 1.41 -9.99 -10.01
N PHE A 97 1.58 -11.17 -10.60
CA PHE A 97 1.28 -11.42 -12.01
C PHE A 97 0.79 -12.86 -12.21
N GLY A 98 -0.26 -13.04 -13.02
CA GLY A 98 -0.84 -14.36 -13.29
C GLY A 98 -1.36 -15.07 -12.03
N GLY A 99 -1.79 -14.33 -11.00
CA GLY A 99 -2.24 -14.88 -9.72
C GLY A 99 -1.12 -15.33 -8.77
N GLY A 100 0.15 -15.10 -9.13
CA GLY A 100 1.32 -15.46 -8.32
C GLY A 100 2.23 -14.27 -7.98
N TYR A 101 3.10 -14.48 -6.99
CA TYR A 101 4.11 -13.50 -6.58
C TYR A 101 5.45 -13.79 -7.25
N HIS A 102 6.11 -12.75 -7.76
CA HIS A 102 7.34 -12.84 -8.55
C HIS A 102 8.34 -11.74 -8.18
N LYS A 103 9.56 -11.90 -8.69
CA LYS A 103 10.59 -10.84 -8.72
C LYS A 103 10.82 -10.42 -10.16
N THR A 104 11.34 -9.22 -10.40
CA THR A 104 11.66 -8.74 -11.76
C THR A 104 12.86 -9.47 -12.38
N GLU A 105 13.71 -10.12 -11.60
CA GLU A 105 14.74 -11.02 -12.13
C GLU A 105 14.08 -12.16 -12.92
N GLY A 106 14.35 -12.20 -14.23
CA GLY A 106 13.90 -13.28 -15.11
C GLY A 106 12.57 -13.05 -15.83
N ILE A 107 11.91 -11.88 -15.67
CA ILE A 107 10.75 -11.54 -16.49
C ILE A 107 11.23 -10.97 -17.82
N LYS A 108 11.04 -11.74 -18.89
CA LYS A 108 11.02 -11.21 -20.26
C LYS A 108 9.59 -10.70 -20.50
N LEU A 109 9.41 -9.39 -20.57
CA LEU A 109 8.19 -8.78 -21.12
C LEU A 109 8.16 -9.00 -22.64
#